data_AF-A0A353A0X6-F1
#
_entry.id   AF-A0A353A0X6-F1
#
_cell.length_a   1.000
_cell.length_b   1.000
_cell.length_c   1.000
_cell.angle_alpha   90.00
_cell.angle_beta   90.00
_cell.angle_gamma   90.00
#
_symmetry.space_group_name_H-M   'P 1'
#
loop_
_entity.id
_entity.type
_entity.pdbx_description
1 polymer ?
#
loop_
_entity_poly.entity_id
_entity_poly.type
_entity_poly.pdbx_seq_one_letter_code
_entity_poly.pdbx_strand_id
1 'polypeptide(L)'
;RQKMINLMYVVLMAMLALNVSSDVLNGFSLVSDSLNQSAQSASQVNEGIYKAFEQQMKANPEKVRLWYAKAKHVRDMSDSLYNLAEELKMAIVRKSDGKEADVDNIRNREDLEASTQVMLAPGKGRGRELYDAINRYRDQVIRMVTDKQQRQVISSSLSTEVPAKATTLGKNWQEYMFENMPTAAAVTLLTKLQNDVRYAEGEVLHDLINNVDVKDIRVNQLNAYVIPSSQTVVQGGRFSAQIIMAAVDTTRRPAIYVGGRRIEGDRGVYETVCGRTGDFTLNGYIEMLNGSGETVRRDFQQKYTVVAPSATVSADIMNVLYAGYDNPMSVSVPGVATSKLRVSMAGGNLIPKGDGKYIARPTKVGGEAVITVAADNEGRVQEMGKFAFRVRKLPDPTAFIAFKDASGADSHFRGGALSKQVLMGTQGIGAAIDDGLLNIAFRVQGFETVFYDAMGNAVPYKSQGADFTDQQRGQMRSLARNKRFYITNIRATGPDGVERTLSGAMEVIVR
;
A
#
# COMPACT_ATOMS: atom_id res chain seq x y z
N ARG A 1 -73.65 79.84 -7.21
CA ARG A 1 -72.27 80.21 -7.62
C ARG A 1 -71.23 79.83 -6.56
N GLN A 2 -71.32 80.33 -5.31
CA GLN A 2 -70.41 79.95 -4.21
C GLN A 2 -70.32 78.44 -3.93
N LYS A 3 -71.46 77.71 -3.98
CA LYS A 3 -71.49 76.25 -3.78
C LYS A 3 -70.74 75.46 -4.86
N MET A 4 -70.68 75.95 -6.10
CA MET A 4 -69.91 75.33 -7.19
C MET A 4 -68.41 75.56 -7.02
N ILE A 5 -68.02 76.75 -6.53
CA ILE A 5 -66.63 77.08 -6.25
C ILE A 5 -66.11 76.26 -5.06
N ASN A 6 -66.91 76.10 -4.00
CA ASN A 6 -66.56 75.24 -2.88
C ASN A 6 -66.48 73.76 -3.28
N LEU A 7 -67.37 73.28 -4.16
CA LEU A 7 -67.27 71.92 -4.68
C LEU A 7 -65.98 71.72 -5.50
N MET A 8 -65.61 72.68 -6.35
CA MET A 8 -64.34 72.65 -7.06
C MET A 8 -63.14 72.64 -6.11
N TYR A 9 -63.14 73.47 -5.07
CA TYR A 9 -62.04 73.49 -4.09
C TYR A 9 -61.90 72.19 -3.31
N VAL A 10 -63.01 71.55 -2.95
CA VAL A 10 -63.00 70.24 -2.28
C VAL A 10 -62.51 69.15 -3.22
N VAL A 11 -62.95 69.15 -4.48
CA VAL A 11 -62.47 68.20 -5.50
C VAL A 11 -60.98 68.40 -5.78
N LEU A 12 -60.50 69.64 -5.86
CA LEU A 12 -59.10 69.96 -6.13
C LEU A 12 -58.19 69.66 -4.94
N MET A 13 -58.65 69.92 -3.71
CA MET A 13 -57.99 69.47 -2.47
C MET A 13 -57.96 67.95 -2.37
N ALA A 14 -59.05 67.25 -2.72
CA ALA A 14 -59.09 65.79 -2.74
C ALA A 14 -58.13 65.22 -3.80
N MET A 15 -58.05 65.83 -4.99
CA MET A 15 -57.09 65.44 -6.03
C MET A 15 -55.63 65.67 -5.62
N LEU A 16 -55.33 66.80 -4.96
CA LEU A 16 -53.98 67.06 -4.41
C LEU A 16 -53.63 66.08 -3.29
N ALA A 17 -54.60 65.68 -2.46
CA ALA A 17 -54.41 64.70 -1.39
C ALA A 17 -54.30 63.25 -1.90
N LEU A 18 -54.86 62.95 -3.07
CA LEU A 18 -54.73 61.64 -3.75
C LEU A 18 -53.37 61.46 -4.43
N ASN A 19 -52.69 62.55 -4.77
CA ASN A 19 -51.35 62.49 -5.35
C ASN A 19 -50.29 62.24 -4.28
N VAL A 20 -49.39 61.30 -4.56
CA VAL A 20 -48.27 60.96 -3.69
C VAL A 20 -47.29 62.15 -3.62
N SER A 21 -46.77 62.45 -2.44
CA SER A 21 -45.77 63.51 -2.25
C SER A 21 -44.54 63.29 -3.16
N SER A 22 -44.04 64.36 -3.79
CA SER A 22 -42.84 64.34 -4.63
C SER A 22 -41.61 63.78 -3.91
N ASP A 23 -41.49 64.00 -2.60
CA ASP A 23 -40.37 63.51 -1.80
C ASP A 23 -40.41 61.98 -1.65
N VAL A 24 -41.61 61.40 -1.57
CA VAL A 24 -41.81 59.95 -1.51
C VAL A 24 -41.46 59.31 -2.87
N LEU A 25 -41.81 59.96 -3.97
CA LEU A 25 -41.45 59.51 -5.33
C LEU A 25 -39.94 59.60 -5.61
N ASN A 26 -39.27 60.63 -5.08
CA ASN A 26 -37.81 60.71 -5.09
C ASN A 26 -37.16 59.58 -4.29
N GLY A 27 -37.76 59.21 -3.15
CA GLY A 27 -37.33 58.04 -2.37
C GLY A 27 -37.36 56.74 -3.17
N PHE A 28 -38.41 56.50 -3.96
CA PHE A 28 -38.48 55.31 -4.84
C PHE A 28 -37.39 55.30 -5.92
N SER A 29 -37.06 56.47 -6.48
CA SER A 29 -35.99 56.61 -7.47
C SER A 29 -34.63 56.25 -6.85
N LEU A 30 -34.33 56.80 -5.66
CA LEU A 30 -33.09 56.49 -4.93
C LEU A 30 -32.95 54.99 -4.59
N VAL A 31 -34.06 54.35 -4.20
CA VAL A 31 -34.07 52.90 -3.95
C VAL A 31 -33.85 52.12 -5.25
N SER A 32 -34.49 52.55 -6.35
CA SER A 32 -34.30 51.93 -7.66
C SER A 32 -32.85 52.01 -8.12
N ASP A 33 -32.20 53.17 -7.98
CA ASP A 33 -30.80 53.37 -8.35
C ASP A 33 -29.85 52.46 -7.54
N SER A 34 -30.08 52.37 -6.23
CA SER A 34 -29.33 51.48 -5.35
C SER A 34 -29.50 50.00 -5.72
N LEU A 35 -30.73 49.58 -6.06
CA LEU A 35 -31.03 48.22 -6.51
C LEU A 35 -30.42 47.93 -7.88
N ASN A 36 -30.45 48.90 -8.81
CA ASN A 36 -29.78 48.81 -10.12
C ASN A 36 -28.26 48.60 -9.94
N GLN A 37 -27.62 49.40 -9.08
CA GLN A 37 -26.20 49.26 -8.77
C GLN A 37 -25.88 47.90 -8.13
N SER A 38 -26.76 47.41 -7.26
CA SER A 38 -26.63 46.08 -6.63
C SER A 38 -26.75 44.96 -7.68
N ALA A 39 -27.72 45.06 -8.60
CA ALA A 39 -27.90 44.11 -9.68
C ALA A 39 -26.72 44.09 -10.65
N GLN A 40 -26.14 45.25 -10.97
CA GLN A 40 -24.93 45.36 -11.79
C GLN A 40 -23.72 44.71 -11.09
N SER A 41 -23.54 44.99 -9.80
CA SER A 41 -22.46 44.39 -9.00
C SER A 41 -22.58 42.87 -8.93
N ALA A 42 -23.79 42.34 -8.68
CA ALA A 42 -24.06 40.91 -8.70
C ALA A 42 -23.79 40.31 -10.09
N SER A 43 -24.17 40.99 -11.17
CA SER A 43 -23.91 40.54 -12.54
C SER A 43 -22.41 40.43 -12.84
N GLN A 44 -21.60 41.40 -12.38
CA GLN A 44 -20.13 41.35 -12.54
C GLN A 44 -19.50 40.19 -11.77
N VAL A 45 -19.98 39.92 -10.54
CA VAL A 45 -19.54 38.77 -9.75
C VAL A 45 -19.89 37.46 -10.47
N ASN A 46 -21.13 37.33 -10.95
CA ASN A 46 -21.59 36.15 -11.69
C ASN A 46 -20.76 35.93 -12.96
N GLU A 47 -20.41 37.00 -13.70
CA GLU A 47 -19.54 36.92 -14.88
C GLU A 47 -18.13 36.40 -14.53
N GLY A 48 -17.59 36.80 -13.38
CA GLY A 48 -16.33 36.26 -12.85
C GLY A 48 -16.39 34.75 -12.64
N ILE A 49 -17.50 34.23 -12.07
CA ILE A 49 -17.69 32.80 -11.84
C ILE A 49 -17.85 32.05 -13.17
N TYR A 50 -18.57 32.60 -14.15
CA TYR A 50 -18.66 32.00 -15.49
C TYR A 50 -17.29 31.89 -16.17
N LYS A 51 -16.44 32.92 -16.07
CA LYS A 51 -15.06 32.88 -16.58
C LYS A 51 -14.23 31.81 -15.88
N ALA A 52 -14.40 31.63 -14.57
CA ALA A 52 -13.73 30.56 -13.83
C ALA A 52 -14.15 29.16 -14.34
N PHE A 53 -15.45 28.94 -14.59
CA PHE A 53 -15.93 27.70 -15.20
C PHE A 53 -15.33 27.45 -16.59
N GLU A 54 -15.18 28.48 -17.44
CA GLU A 54 -14.57 28.35 -18.76
C GLU A 54 -13.09 27.95 -18.66
N GLN A 55 -12.36 28.52 -17.71
CA GLN A 55 -10.97 28.14 -17.44
C GLN A 55 -10.88 26.69 -16.94
N GLN A 56 -11.74 26.29 -16.00
CA GLN A 56 -11.80 24.91 -15.50
C GLN A 56 -12.23 23.92 -16.60
N MET A 57 -13.11 24.32 -17.52
CA MET A 57 -13.50 23.50 -18.66
C MET A 57 -12.33 23.24 -19.61
N LYS A 58 -11.46 24.24 -19.84
CA LYS A 58 -10.23 24.06 -20.62
C LYS A 58 -9.25 23.09 -19.94
N ALA A 59 -9.17 23.12 -18.61
CA ALA A 59 -8.30 22.25 -17.82
C ALA A 59 -8.82 20.81 -17.67
N ASN A 60 -10.12 20.62 -17.46
CA ASN A 60 -10.73 19.30 -17.23
C ASN A 60 -12.13 19.17 -17.87
N PRO A 61 -12.20 18.94 -19.20
CA PRO A 61 -13.46 18.93 -19.93
C PRO A 61 -14.44 17.85 -19.46
N GLU A 62 -13.97 16.64 -19.12
CA GLU A 62 -14.86 15.52 -18.81
C GLU A 62 -15.70 15.75 -17.55
N LYS A 63 -15.09 16.32 -16.50
CA LYS A 63 -15.75 16.59 -15.23
C LYS A 63 -16.62 17.85 -15.28
N VAL A 64 -16.09 18.91 -15.88
CA VAL A 64 -16.69 20.26 -15.79
C VAL A 64 -17.86 20.43 -16.75
N ARG A 65 -17.90 19.66 -17.85
CA ARG A 65 -18.97 19.76 -18.88
C ARG A 65 -20.39 19.71 -18.31
N LEU A 66 -20.68 18.80 -17.39
CA LEU A 66 -22.03 18.69 -16.80
C LEU A 66 -22.39 19.91 -15.95
N TRP A 67 -21.45 20.39 -15.13
CA TRP A 67 -21.65 21.53 -14.24
C TRP A 67 -21.72 22.85 -15.02
N TYR A 68 -20.88 23.00 -16.04
CA TYR A 68 -20.94 24.14 -16.95
C TYR A 68 -22.25 24.17 -17.73
N ALA A 69 -22.77 23.02 -18.18
CA ALA A 69 -24.08 22.96 -18.82
C ALA A 69 -25.20 23.44 -17.88
N LYS A 70 -25.15 23.08 -16.59
CA LYS A 70 -26.07 23.59 -15.57
C LYS A 70 -25.89 25.09 -15.34
N ALA A 71 -24.66 25.57 -15.20
CA ALA A 71 -24.36 26.99 -15.02
C ALA A 71 -24.88 27.83 -16.19
N LYS A 72 -24.66 27.37 -17.43
CA LYS A 72 -25.19 28.03 -18.64
C LYS A 72 -26.71 28.01 -18.66
N HIS A 73 -27.34 26.91 -18.27
CA HIS A 73 -28.80 26.85 -18.19
C HIS A 73 -29.36 27.85 -17.16
N VAL A 74 -28.71 28.02 -16.01
CA VAL A 74 -29.08 29.03 -15.01
C VAL A 74 -28.96 30.43 -15.61
N ARG A 75 -27.84 30.74 -16.28
CA ARG A 75 -27.64 32.00 -16.99
C ARG A 75 -28.80 32.32 -17.93
N ASP A 76 -29.14 31.38 -18.81
CA ASP A 76 -30.17 31.58 -19.83
C ASP A 76 -31.55 31.87 -19.18
N MET A 77 -31.87 31.17 -18.08
CA MET A 77 -33.11 31.39 -17.33
C MET A 77 -33.12 32.73 -16.58
N SER A 78 -32.01 33.08 -15.93
CA SER A 78 -31.85 34.35 -15.22
C SER A 78 -31.92 35.54 -16.18
N ASP A 79 -31.21 35.46 -17.32
CA ASP A 79 -31.23 36.48 -18.36
C ASP A 79 -32.65 36.63 -18.96
N SER A 80 -33.35 35.51 -19.19
CA SER A 80 -34.74 35.55 -19.69
C SER A 80 -35.68 36.30 -18.74
N LEU A 81 -35.62 36.05 -17.43
CA LEU A 81 -36.49 36.72 -16.46
C LEU A 81 -36.07 38.18 -16.22
N TYR A 82 -34.76 38.44 -16.19
CA TYR A 82 -34.21 39.79 -16.06
C TYR A 82 -34.64 40.69 -17.23
N ASN A 83 -34.54 40.18 -18.46
CA ASN A 83 -34.93 40.90 -19.67
C ASN A 83 -36.44 41.10 -19.74
N LEU A 84 -37.24 40.12 -19.32
CA LEU A 84 -38.69 40.28 -19.21
C LEU A 84 -39.05 41.42 -18.24
N ALA A 85 -38.39 41.49 -17.09
CA ALA A 85 -38.59 42.60 -16.15
C ALA A 85 -38.18 43.95 -16.75
N GLU A 86 -37.09 43.99 -17.53
CA GLU A 86 -36.64 45.20 -18.21
C GLU A 86 -37.63 45.67 -19.29
N GLU A 87 -38.14 44.74 -20.10
CA GLU A 87 -39.19 45.03 -21.08
C GLU A 87 -40.44 45.60 -20.43
N LEU A 88 -40.84 45.06 -19.27
CA LEU A 88 -42.01 45.52 -18.53
C LEU A 88 -41.78 46.91 -17.93
N LYS A 89 -40.60 47.18 -17.35
CA LYS A 89 -40.21 48.54 -16.89
C LYS A 89 -40.35 49.53 -18.04
N MET A 90 -39.75 49.22 -19.18
CA MET A 90 -39.78 50.10 -20.34
C MET A 90 -41.19 50.28 -20.91
N ALA A 91 -42.03 49.23 -20.89
CA ALA A 91 -43.42 49.32 -21.33
C ALA A 91 -44.27 50.21 -20.41
N ILE A 92 -44.08 50.13 -19.09
CA ILE A 92 -44.77 50.97 -18.10
C ILE A 92 -44.32 52.43 -18.28
N VAL A 93 -43.02 52.71 -18.35
CA VAL A 93 -42.53 54.09 -18.50
C VAL A 93 -42.96 54.69 -19.84
N ARG A 94 -42.93 53.92 -20.95
CA ARG A 94 -43.49 54.38 -22.25
C ARG A 94 -44.96 54.72 -22.19
N LYS A 95 -45.72 54.00 -21.36
CA LYS A 95 -47.15 54.25 -21.20
C LYS A 95 -47.41 55.53 -20.40
N SER A 96 -46.53 55.87 -19.46
CA SER A 96 -46.59 57.06 -18.62
C SER A 96 -46.01 58.33 -19.29
N ASP A 97 -44.79 58.25 -19.84
CA ASP A 97 -44.04 59.39 -20.39
C ASP A 97 -44.13 59.55 -21.92
N GLY A 98 -44.64 58.53 -22.61
CA GLY A 98 -44.76 58.51 -24.07
C GLY A 98 -43.53 58.00 -24.81
N LYS A 99 -43.27 58.54 -26.01
CA LYS A 99 -42.23 57.99 -26.94
C LYS A 99 -40.79 58.27 -26.49
N GLU A 100 -40.55 59.31 -25.70
CA GLU A 100 -39.24 59.70 -25.16
C GLU A 100 -39.01 59.15 -23.74
N ALA A 101 -39.68 58.06 -23.39
CA ALA A 101 -39.58 57.43 -22.08
C ALA A 101 -38.16 56.95 -21.77
N ASP A 102 -37.72 57.24 -20.55
CA ASP A 102 -36.43 56.84 -19.99
C ASP A 102 -36.66 56.23 -18.61
N VAL A 103 -36.19 55.00 -18.41
CA VAL A 103 -36.36 54.25 -17.15
C VAL A 103 -35.60 54.91 -16.00
N ASP A 104 -34.47 55.54 -16.29
CA ASP A 104 -33.63 56.20 -15.27
C ASP A 104 -34.14 57.62 -14.95
N ASN A 105 -34.96 58.21 -15.84
CA ASN A 105 -35.50 59.56 -15.66
C ASN A 105 -36.99 59.65 -16.00
N ILE A 106 -37.81 58.98 -15.19
CA ILE A 106 -39.27 58.99 -15.30
C ILE A 106 -39.79 60.40 -14.99
N ARG A 107 -40.61 60.98 -15.87
CA ARG A 107 -41.21 62.32 -15.69
C ARG A 107 -42.52 62.25 -14.91
N ASN A 108 -43.45 61.38 -15.34
CA ASN A 108 -44.77 61.18 -14.74
C ASN A 108 -44.72 60.02 -13.73
N ARG A 109 -43.99 60.22 -12.63
CA ARG A 109 -43.69 59.20 -11.61
C ARG A 109 -44.93 58.74 -10.84
N GLU A 110 -45.89 59.64 -10.69
CA GLU A 110 -47.14 59.50 -9.96
C GLU A 110 -48.24 58.79 -10.75
N ASP A 111 -48.07 58.54 -12.05
CA ASP A 111 -49.10 57.91 -12.88
C ASP A 111 -49.45 56.51 -12.36
N LEU A 112 -50.73 56.33 -12.02
CA LEU A 112 -51.32 55.10 -11.46
C LEU A 112 -51.89 54.18 -12.54
N GLU A 113 -52.10 54.69 -13.76
CA GLU A 113 -52.75 53.98 -14.86
C GLU A 113 -51.76 53.15 -15.69
N ALA A 114 -50.53 53.65 -15.90
CA ALA A 114 -49.55 52.97 -16.74
C ALA A 114 -49.24 51.54 -16.28
N SER A 115 -48.99 51.34 -14.97
CA SER A 115 -48.70 50.03 -14.37
C SER A 115 -49.90 49.09 -14.53
N THR A 116 -51.10 49.57 -14.19
CA THR A 116 -52.37 48.84 -14.29
C THR A 116 -52.65 48.42 -15.74
N GLN A 117 -52.46 49.30 -16.72
CA GLN A 117 -52.73 48.98 -18.13
C GLN A 117 -51.72 48.00 -18.74
N VAL A 118 -50.43 48.10 -18.39
CA VAL A 118 -49.42 47.18 -18.93
C VAL A 118 -49.52 45.79 -18.28
N MET A 119 -49.81 45.74 -16.97
CA MET A 119 -49.78 44.49 -16.22
C MET A 119 -51.14 43.78 -16.19
N LEU A 120 -52.24 44.52 -16.14
CA LEU A 120 -53.58 43.98 -15.83
C LEU A 120 -54.63 44.21 -16.93
N ALA A 121 -54.27 44.79 -18.10
CA ALA A 121 -55.24 45.00 -19.18
C ALA A 121 -55.94 43.69 -19.59
N PRO A 122 -57.28 43.67 -19.72
CA PRO A 122 -58.01 42.48 -20.15
C PRO A 122 -57.50 41.94 -21.50
N GLY A 123 -57.02 40.70 -21.51
CA GLY A 123 -56.50 40.01 -22.70
C GLY A 123 -55.14 40.48 -23.23
N LYS A 124 -54.55 41.56 -22.69
CA LYS A 124 -53.23 42.10 -23.10
C LYS A 124 -52.24 42.29 -21.96
N GLY A 125 -52.69 42.17 -20.71
CA GLY A 125 -51.88 42.36 -19.51
C GLY A 125 -50.78 41.30 -19.39
N ARG A 126 -49.55 41.76 -19.17
CA ARG A 126 -48.37 40.88 -19.05
C ARG A 126 -48.05 40.46 -17.62
N GLY A 127 -48.90 40.80 -16.64
CA GLY A 127 -48.71 40.40 -15.24
C GLY A 127 -48.75 38.89 -15.04
N ARG A 128 -49.58 38.17 -15.81
CA ARG A 128 -49.65 36.70 -15.72
C ARG A 128 -48.37 36.05 -16.24
N GLU A 129 -47.86 36.55 -17.37
CA GLU A 129 -46.58 36.14 -17.96
C GLU A 129 -45.44 36.28 -16.94
N LEU A 130 -45.35 37.43 -16.27
CA LEU A 130 -44.34 37.69 -15.24
C LEU A 130 -44.46 36.70 -14.07
N TYR A 131 -45.68 36.52 -13.54
CA TYR A 131 -45.93 35.58 -12.45
C TYR A 131 -45.51 34.14 -12.79
N ASP A 132 -45.88 33.67 -13.98
CA ASP A 132 -45.52 32.33 -14.43
C ASP A 132 -44.01 32.20 -14.69
N ALA A 133 -43.34 33.28 -15.11
CA ALA A 133 -41.88 33.31 -15.26
C ALA A 133 -41.14 33.27 -13.90
N ILE A 134 -41.60 34.04 -12.91
CA ILE A 134 -41.01 34.05 -11.55
C ILE A 134 -41.14 32.67 -10.91
N ASN A 135 -42.32 32.05 -10.97
CA ASN A 135 -42.53 30.73 -10.37
C ASN A 135 -41.68 29.65 -11.03
N ARG A 136 -41.60 29.64 -12.37
CA ARG A 136 -40.74 28.71 -13.11
C ARG A 136 -39.27 28.86 -12.72
N TYR A 137 -38.78 30.11 -12.69
CA TYR A 137 -37.40 30.41 -12.30
C TYR A 137 -37.11 29.95 -10.86
N ARG A 138 -37.96 30.32 -9.91
CA ARG A 138 -37.83 29.94 -8.49
C ARG A 138 -37.77 28.42 -8.32
N ASP A 139 -38.70 27.69 -8.94
CA ASP A 139 -38.80 26.24 -8.80
C ASP A 139 -37.59 25.50 -9.40
N GLN A 140 -36.98 26.05 -10.46
CA GLN A 140 -35.76 25.51 -11.06
C GLN A 140 -34.52 25.83 -10.22
N VAL A 141 -34.38 27.06 -9.75
CA VAL A 141 -33.24 27.52 -8.94
C VAL A 141 -33.19 26.78 -7.60
N ILE A 142 -34.32 26.63 -6.91
CA ILE A 142 -34.41 25.92 -5.62
C ILE A 142 -33.91 24.47 -5.70
N ARG A 143 -34.08 23.81 -6.86
CA ARG A 143 -33.59 22.44 -7.08
C ARG A 143 -32.07 22.36 -7.25
N MET A 144 -31.41 23.47 -7.58
CA MET A 144 -29.97 23.52 -7.83
C MET A 144 -29.18 23.99 -6.61
N VAL A 145 -29.80 24.75 -5.70
CA VAL A 145 -29.21 25.17 -4.42
C VAL A 145 -29.27 24.03 -3.41
N THR A 146 -28.14 23.69 -2.82
CA THR A 146 -27.98 22.63 -1.83
C THR A 146 -28.17 23.14 -0.40
N ASP A 147 -27.74 24.36 -0.12
CA ASP A 147 -27.88 24.98 1.20
C ASP A 147 -29.35 25.26 1.55
N LYS A 148 -29.78 24.80 2.73
CA LYS A 148 -31.18 24.90 3.17
C LYS A 148 -31.56 26.34 3.54
N GLN A 149 -30.64 27.12 4.11
CA GLN A 149 -30.90 28.51 4.46
C GLN A 149 -31.00 29.37 3.20
N GLN A 150 -30.07 29.21 2.26
CA GLN A 150 -30.09 29.94 0.99
C GLN A 150 -31.33 29.60 0.17
N ARG A 151 -31.73 28.33 0.13
CA ARG A 151 -32.99 27.92 -0.48
C ARG A 151 -34.20 28.65 0.11
N GLN A 152 -34.22 28.84 1.44
CA GLN A 152 -35.30 29.56 2.11
C GLN A 152 -35.28 31.06 1.77
N VAL A 153 -34.09 31.68 1.71
CA VAL A 153 -33.92 33.09 1.34
C VAL A 153 -34.37 33.35 -0.10
N ILE A 154 -33.97 32.50 -1.05
CA ILE A 154 -34.39 32.64 -2.45
C ILE A 154 -35.90 32.42 -2.58
N SER A 155 -36.45 31.44 -1.86
CA SER A 155 -37.89 31.16 -1.87
C SER A 155 -38.71 32.33 -1.31
N SER A 156 -38.21 33.02 -0.28
CA SER A 156 -38.91 34.17 0.30
C SER A 156 -38.76 35.43 -0.56
N SER A 157 -37.57 35.69 -1.11
CA SER A 157 -37.31 36.85 -1.97
C SER A 157 -38.12 36.83 -3.27
N LEU A 158 -38.28 35.65 -3.87
CA LEU A 158 -39.07 35.41 -5.09
C LEU A 158 -40.48 34.87 -4.78
N SER A 159 -41.01 35.15 -3.60
CA SER A 159 -42.37 34.74 -3.23
C SER A 159 -43.41 35.50 -4.05
N THR A 160 -44.40 34.76 -4.54
CA THR A 160 -45.58 35.31 -5.22
C THR A 160 -46.85 35.11 -4.38
N GLU A 161 -46.71 34.92 -3.07
CA GLU A 161 -47.83 34.78 -2.14
C GLU A 161 -48.36 36.15 -1.72
N VAL A 162 -49.69 36.30 -1.71
CA VAL A 162 -50.35 37.54 -1.28
C VAL A 162 -50.64 37.44 0.22
N PRO A 163 -50.21 38.42 1.05
CA PRO A 163 -50.51 38.42 2.48
C PRO A 163 -52.02 38.45 2.74
N ALA A 164 -52.54 37.59 3.62
CA ALA A 164 -53.94 37.59 4.03
C ALA A 164 -54.24 38.77 4.97
N LYS A 165 -54.63 39.92 4.39
CA LYS A 165 -55.07 41.13 5.11
C LYS A 165 -56.47 41.52 4.63
N ALA A 166 -57.21 42.25 5.46
CA ALA A 166 -58.57 42.69 5.09
C ALA A 166 -58.62 43.54 3.80
N THR A 167 -57.52 44.21 3.44
CA THR A 167 -57.37 45.03 2.23
C THR A 167 -56.92 44.25 0.98
N THR A 168 -56.57 42.97 1.11
CA THR A 168 -56.04 42.12 0.03
C THR A 168 -56.95 40.93 -0.29
N LEU A 169 -58.13 40.85 0.33
CA LEU A 169 -59.10 39.77 0.09
C LEU A 169 -59.55 39.75 -1.38
N GLY A 170 -59.31 38.62 -2.06
CA GLY A 170 -59.78 38.38 -3.43
C GLY A 170 -58.87 38.85 -4.56
N LYS A 171 -57.73 39.52 -4.25
CA LYS A 171 -56.76 39.94 -5.27
C LYS A 171 -55.78 38.82 -5.62
N ASN A 172 -55.48 38.65 -6.90
CA ASN A 172 -54.35 37.84 -7.33
C ASN A 172 -53.01 38.59 -7.11
N TRP A 173 -51.87 37.90 -7.26
CA TRP A 173 -50.55 38.51 -7.01
C TRP A 173 -50.28 39.71 -7.93
N GLN A 174 -50.72 39.64 -9.18
CA GLN A 174 -50.53 40.71 -10.15
C GLN A 174 -51.30 41.97 -9.75
N GLU A 175 -52.56 41.82 -9.37
CA GLU A 175 -53.43 42.89 -8.88
C GLU A 175 -52.86 43.48 -7.58
N TYR A 176 -52.43 42.64 -6.65
CA TYR A 176 -51.81 43.10 -5.42
C TYR A 176 -50.55 43.95 -5.65
N MET A 177 -49.73 43.58 -6.64
CA MET A 177 -48.43 44.22 -6.89
C MET A 177 -48.51 45.40 -7.88
N PHE A 178 -49.51 45.50 -8.75
CA PHE A 178 -49.50 46.46 -9.85
C PHE A 178 -50.80 47.27 -10.03
N GLU A 179 -51.88 46.95 -9.30
CA GLU A 179 -53.12 47.72 -9.40
C GLU A 179 -53.01 49.05 -8.66
N ASN A 180 -53.32 50.16 -9.35
CA ASN A 180 -53.23 51.53 -8.82
C ASN A 180 -51.84 51.85 -8.23
N MET A 181 -50.79 51.25 -8.77
CA MET A 181 -49.41 51.50 -8.34
C MET A 181 -48.80 52.65 -9.14
N PRO A 182 -48.19 53.66 -8.48
CA PRO A 182 -47.42 54.68 -9.18
C PRO A 182 -46.33 54.06 -10.06
N THR A 183 -46.11 54.65 -11.22
CA THR A 183 -45.10 54.21 -12.19
C THR A 183 -43.72 54.05 -11.56
N ALA A 184 -43.30 55.02 -10.72
CA ALA A 184 -42.02 54.92 -10.01
C ALA A 184 -41.95 53.67 -9.11
N ALA A 185 -43.01 53.38 -8.36
CA ALA A 185 -43.05 52.21 -7.47
C ALA A 185 -43.06 50.89 -8.25
N ALA A 186 -43.82 50.81 -9.35
CA ALA A 186 -43.86 49.63 -10.20
C ALA A 186 -42.49 49.34 -10.83
N VAL A 187 -41.78 50.36 -11.29
CA VAL A 187 -40.39 50.23 -11.79
C VAL A 187 -39.46 49.76 -10.68
N THR A 188 -39.51 50.36 -9.48
CA THR A 188 -38.69 49.92 -8.34
C THR A 188 -38.92 48.45 -7.98
N LEU A 189 -40.16 47.95 -8.03
CA LEU A 189 -40.48 46.55 -7.77
C LEU A 189 -39.87 45.60 -8.82
N LEU A 190 -39.91 45.99 -10.10
CA LEU A 190 -39.28 45.22 -11.17
C LEU A 190 -37.75 45.26 -11.09
N THR A 191 -37.17 46.40 -10.68
CA THR A 191 -35.74 46.51 -10.39
C THR A 191 -35.33 45.63 -9.20
N LYS A 192 -36.16 45.57 -8.16
CA LYS A 192 -35.96 44.65 -7.03
C LYS A 192 -35.95 43.19 -7.50
N LEU A 193 -36.90 42.82 -8.37
CA LEU A 193 -36.93 41.47 -8.96
C LEU A 193 -35.66 41.18 -9.77
N GLN A 194 -35.19 42.12 -10.58
CA GLN A 194 -33.94 41.99 -11.34
C GLN A 194 -32.73 41.73 -10.42
N ASN A 195 -32.64 42.46 -9.30
CA ASN A 195 -31.60 42.24 -8.31
C ASN A 195 -31.71 40.85 -7.65
N ASP A 196 -32.90 40.42 -7.25
CA ASP A 196 -33.11 39.10 -6.65
C ASP A 196 -32.76 37.96 -7.61
N VAL A 197 -33.04 38.13 -8.91
CA VAL A 197 -32.68 37.16 -9.95
C VAL A 197 -31.17 37.01 -10.05
N ARG A 198 -30.41 38.12 -10.07
CA ARG A 198 -28.94 38.09 -10.12
C ARG A 198 -28.32 37.55 -8.84
N TYR A 199 -28.90 37.86 -7.70
CA TYR A 199 -28.49 37.28 -6.42
C TYR A 199 -28.69 35.76 -6.40
N ALA A 200 -29.89 35.29 -6.76
CA ALA A 200 -30.22 33.86 -6.80
C ALA A 200 -29.37 33.09 -7.83
N GLU A 201 -29.06 33.71 -8.98
CA GLU A 201 -28.09 33.19 -9.95
C GLU A 201 -26.72 32.98 -9.29
N GLY A 202 -26.20 33.99 -8.60
CA GLY A 202 -24.90 33.93 -7.94
C GLY A 202 -24.80 32.83 -6.89
N GLU A 203 -25.83 32.66 -6.06
CA GLU A 203 -25.87 31.56 -5.07
C GLU A 203 -25.83 30.18 -5.73
N VAL A 204 -26.56 29.98 -6.83
CA VAL A 204 -26.49 28.73 -7.59
C VAL A 204 -25.09 28.54 -8.19
N LEU A 205 -24.50 29.58 -8.77
CA LEU A 205 -23.17 29.50 -9.36
C LEU A 205 -22.10 29.16 -8.32
N HIS A 206 -22.18 29.74 -7.12
CA HIS A 206 -21.31 29.40 -6.00
C HIS A 206 -21.46 27.93 -5.57
N ASP A 207 -22.68 27.42 -5.47
CA ASP A 207 -22.90 26.00 -5.18
C ASP A 207 -22.37 25.10 -6.30
N LEU A 208 -22.59 25.46 -7.55
CA LEU A 208 -22.12 24.67 -8.69
C LEU A 208 -20.58 24.63 -8.75
N ILE A 209 -19.89 25.75 -8.50
CA ILE A 209 -18.41 25.80 -8.57
C ILE A 209 -17.77 25.11 -7.36
N ASN A 210 -18.34 25.27 -6.16
CA ASN A 210 -17.90 24.55 -4.97
C ASN A 210 -18.00 23.03 -5.16
N ASN A 211 -19.07 22.55 -5.83
CA ASN A 211 -19.21 21.14 -6.18
C ASN A 211 -18.16 20.64 -7.19
N VAL A 212 -17.54 21.53 -7.98
CA VAL A 212 -16.40 21.20 -8.84
C VAL A 212 -15.10 21.12 -8.03
N ASP A 213 -14.84 22.09 -7.14
CA ASP A 213 -13.60 22.24 -6.37
C ASP A 213 -13.45 21.23 -5.21
N VAL A 214 -14.53 20.89 -4.49
CA VAL A 214 -14.52 19.90 -3.38
C VAL A 214 -14.02 18.52 -3.84
N LYS A 215 -13.95 18.26 -5.15
CA LYS A 215 -13.46 17.02 -5.75
C LYS A 215 -12.04 17.13 -6.35
N ASP A 216 -11.18 18.04 -5.88
CA ASP A 216 -9.81 18.20 -6.42
C ASP A 216 -8.71 17.43 -5.65
N ILE A 217 -9.03 16.89 -4.46
CA ILE A 217 -8.31 15.75 -3.87
C ILE A 217 -9.24 14.54 -3.94
N ARG A 218 -9.18 13.81 -5.05
CA ARG A 218 -10.06 12.65 -5.25
C ARG A 218 -9.52 11.44 -4.50
N VAL A 219 -10.03 11.23 -3.29
CA VAL A 219 -10.08 9.88 -2.74
C VAL A 219 -11.16 9.13 -3.50
N ASN A 220 -10.79 8.24 -4.42
CA ASN A 220 -11.77 7.44 -5.16
C ASN A 220 -11.86 6.00 -4.65
N GLN A 221 -10.84 5.55 -3.91
CA GLN A 221 -10.82 4.27 -3.21
C GLN A 221 -10.25 4.45 -1.81
N LEU A 222 -10.98 3.94 -0.82
CA LEU A 222 -10.52 3.82 0.56
C LEU A 222 -10.18 2.36 0.79
N ASN A 223 -8.89 2.05 0.89
CA ASN A 223 -8.42 0.71 1.15
C ASN A 223 -7.78 0.65 2.54
N ALA A 224 -8.08 -0.40 3.29
CA ALA A 224 -7.35 -0.71 4.51
C ALA A 224 -6.08 -1.50 4.15
N TYR A 225 -4.94 -1.05 4.66
CA TYR A 225 -3.66 -1.74 4.51
C TYR A 225 -3.15 -2.16 5.88
N VAL A 226 -2.64 -3.39 5.95
CA VAL A 226 -1.97 -3.92 7.12
C VAL A 226 -0.47 -3.95 6.82
N ILE A 227 0.30 -3.19 7.58
CA ILE A 227 1.76 -3.11 7.45
C ILE A 227 2.36 -3.88 8.62
N PRO A 228 2.74 -5.17 8.43
CA PRO A 228 3.37 -5.94 9.48
C PRO A 228 4.82 -5.50 9.69
N SER A 229 5.30 -5.51 10.94
CA SER A 229 6.71 -5.28 11.25
C SER A 229 7.60 -6.42 10.72
N SER A 230 7.07 -7.65 10.68
CA SER A 230 7.67 -8.82 10.03
C SER A 230 6.57 -9.72 9.47
N GLN A 231 6.75 -10.22 8.25
CA GLN A 231 5.84 -11.20 7.64
C GLN A 231 6.09 -12.63 8.14
N THR A 232 7.26 -12.90 8.73
CA THR A 232 7.62 -14.21 9.28
C THR A 232 7.76 -14.10 10.79
N VAL A 233 6.98 -14.88 11.53
CA VAL A 233 6.99 -14.91 12.99
C VAL A 233 7.14 -16.35 13.47
N VAL A 234 8.04 -16.57 14.43
CA VAL A 234 8.24 -17.87 15.08
C VAL A 234 7.09 -18.13 16.06
N GLN A 235 6.68 -19.39 16.20
CA GLN A 235 5.66 -19.79 17.17
C GLN A 235 6.02 -19.30 18.59
N GLY A 236 5.08 -18.63 19.27
CA GLY A 236 5.30 -17.99 20.58
C GLY A 236 5.84 -16.56 20.51
N GLY A 237 6.23 -16.08 19.33
CA GLY A 237 6.60 -14.67 19.09
C GLY A 237 5.39 -13.74 19.01
N ARG A 238 5.62 -12.42 19.16
CA ARG A 238 4.59 -11.38 19.05
C ARG A 238 4.47 -10.89 17.61
N PHE A 239 3.31 -11.09 16.98
CA PHE A 239 2.98 -10.44 15.72
C PHE A 239 2.54 -8.99 15.98
N SER A 240 3.19 -8.03 15.34
CA SER A 240 2.85 -6.61 15.43
C SER A 240 2.67 -6.05 14.02
N ALA A 241 1.56 -5.35 13.81
CA ALA A 241 1.24 -4.73 12.53
C ALA A 241 0.53 -3.40 12.76
N GLN A 242 0.81 -2.43 11.90
CA GLN A 242 0.09 -1.17 11.86
C GLN A 242 -1.02 -1.27 10.82
N ILE A 243 -2.26 -0.99 11.23
CA ILE A 243 -3.41 -0.98 10.34
C ILE A 243 -3.70 0.47 9.99
N ILE A 244 -3.64 0.80 8.71
CA ILE A 244 -3.90 2.16 8.20
C ILE A 244 -5.00 2.12 7.16
N MET A 245 -5.81 3.18 7.12
CA MET A 245 -6.70 3.45 6.01
C MET A 245 -5.97 4.38 5.04
N ALA A 246 -5.79 3.94 3.80
CA ALA A 246 -5.20 4.79 2.77
C ALA A 246 -6.27 5.17 1.74
N ALA A 247 -6.34 6.47 1.51
CA ALA A 247 -7.08 7.08 0.44
C ALA A 247 -6.23 7.07 -0.84
N VAL A 248 -6.66 6.34 -1.86
CA VAL A 248 -5.97 6.24 -3.15
C VAL A 248 -6.80 6.98 -4.20
N ASP A 249 -6.11 7.70 -5.11
CA ASP A 249 -6.67 8.21 -6.36
C ASP A 249 -6.24 7.30 -7.52
N THR A 250 -7.15 6.50 -8.06
CA THR A 250 -6.88 5.69 -9.27
C THR A 250 -6.81 6.52 -10.57
N THR A 251 -7.18 7.79 -10.54
CA THR A 251 -7.24 8.67 -11.73
C THR A 251 -5.92 9.39 -11.98
N ARG A 252 -5.25 9.88 -10.93
CA ARG A 252 -3.95 10.54 -11.01
C ARG A 252 -2.85 9.55 -10.63
N ARG A 253 -2.12 9.02 -11.62
CA ARG A 253 -0.98 8.13 -11.37
C ARG A 253 0.27 8.96 -11.04
N PRO A 254 0.80 8.89 -9.79
CA PRO A 254 2.01 9.62 -9.44
C PRO A 254 3.25 9.00 -10.10
N ALA A 255 4.29 9.80 -10.29
CA ALA A 255 5.60 9.30 -10.67
C ALA A 255 6.31 8.76 -9.42
N ILE A 256 6.70 7.49 -9.43
CA ILE A 256 7.39 6.84 -8.31
C ILE A 256 8.86 6.62 -8.71
N TYR A 257 9.76 7.05 -7.84
CA TYR A 257 11.20 6.90 -8.01
C TYR A 257 11.76 6.05 -6.87
N VAL A 258 12.55 5.04 -7.23
CA VAL A 258 13.26 4.17 -6.29
C VAL A 258 14.72 4.11 -6.72
N GLY A 259 15.64 4.41 -5.79
CA GLY A 259 17.08 4.41 -6.10
C GLY A 259 17.48 5.34 -7.25
N GLY A 260 16.75 6.45 -7.45
CA GLY A 260 17.01 7.42 -8.52
C GLY A 260 16.47 7.03 -9.91
N ARG A 261 15.82 5.87 -10.05
CA ARG A 261 15.15 5.45 -11.29
C ARG A 261 13.65 5.51 -11.15
N ARG A 262 12.98 5.96 -12.20
CA ARG A 262 11.51 5.93 -12.28
C ARG A 262 11.05 4.48 -12.49
N ILE A 263 10.05 4.04 -11.73
CA ILE A 263 9.44 2.74 -11.92
C ILE A 263 8.51 2.82 -13.15
N GLU A 264 8.70 1.92 -14.10
CA GLU A 264 7.80 1.73 -15.23
C GLU A 264 6.74 0.70 -14.86
N GLY A 265 5.47 1.10 -14.84
CA GLY A 265 4.38 0.20 -14.50
C GLY A 265 3.09 0.92 -14.12
N ASP A 266 1.97 0.33 -14.53
CA ASP A 266 0.65 0.96 -14.43
C ASP A 266 0.03 0.88 -13.02
N ARG A 267 0.72 0.31 -12.01
CA ARG A 267 0.16 0.11 -10.65
C ARG A 267 1.11 0.43 -9.49
N GLY A 268 2.27 1.06 -9.76
CA GLY A 268 3.25 1.37 -8.72
C GLY A 268 3.86 0.13 -8.04
N VAL A 269 3.91 -1.00 -8.75
CA VAL A 269 4.52 -2.24 -8.28
C VAL A 269 6.03 -2.17 -8.53
N TYR A 270 6.83 -2.39 -7.49
CA TYR A 270 8.28 -2.49 -7.57
C TYR A 270 8.71 -3.94 -7.38
N GLU A 271 9.42 -4.49 -8.36
CA GLU A 271 10.00 -5.84 -8.29
C GLU A 271 11.49 -5.77 -8.58
N THR A 272 12.30 -6.49 -7.80
CA THR A 272 13.74 -6.61 -8.00
C THR A 272 14.23 -7.99 -7.58
N VAL A 273 15.24 -8.49 -8.29
CA VAL A 273 15.85 -9.79 -7.99
C VAL A 273 16.86 -9.62 -6.86
N CYS A 274 16.57 -10.24 -5.72
CA CYS A 274 17.42 -10.20 -4.53
C CYS A 274 18.56 -11.24 -4.62
N GLY A 275 19.70 -10.85 -5.19
CA GLY A 275 20.83 -11.77 -5.42
C GLY A 275 21.79 -11.99 -4.24
N ARG A 276 21.67 -11.24 -3.14
CA ARG A 276 22.56 -11.33 -1.98
C ARG A 276 21.75 -11.38 -0.69
N THR A 277 22.23 -12.18 0.28
CA THR A 277 21.67 -12.26 1.63
C THR A 277 22.10 -11.04 2.46
N GLY A 278 21.19 -10.50 3.28
CA GLY A 278 21.48 -9.35 4.15
C GLY A 278 20.26 -8.48 4.45
N ASP A 279 20.49 -7.43 5.22
CA ASP A 279 19.50 -6.39 5.51
C ASP A 279 19.62 -5.28 4.47
N PHE A 280 18.52 -4.98 3.79
CA PHE A 280 18.44 -3.98 2.75
C PHE A 280 17.40 -2.92 3.12
N THR A 281 17.58 -1.72 2.57
CA THR A 281 16.64 -0.62 2.76
C THR A 281 16.20 -0.10 1.40
N LEU A 282 14.90 -0.16 1.15
CA LEU A 282 14.24 0.43 -0.01
C LEU A 282 14.00 1.90 0.28
N ASN A 283 14.66 2.78 -0.47
CA ASN A 283 14.49 4.23 -0.38
C ASN A 283 13.97 4.78 -1.70
N GLY A 284 13.02 5.71 -1.62
CA GLY A 284 12.44 6.34 -2.79
C GLY A 284 11.57 7.53 -2.46
N TYR A 285 10.91 8.07 -3.48
CA TYR A 285 9.93 9.14 -3.32
C TYR A 285 8.82 9.03 -4.36
N ILE A 286 7.67 9.57 -3.98
CA ILE A 286 6.49 9.70 -4.83
C ILE A 286 6.33 11.19 -5.16
N GLU A 287 6.11 11.49 -6.43
CA GLU A 287 5.96 12.84 -6.97
C GLU A 287 4.60 12.95 -7.69
N MET A 288 3.82 13.97 -7.32
CA MET A 288 2.49 14.21 -7.88
C MET A 288 2.25 15.72 -8.06
N LEU A 289 1.59 16.11 -9.14
CA LEU A 289 1.07 17.46 -9.33
C LEU A 289 -0.23 17.63 -8.52
N ASN A 290 -0.29 18.64 -7.66
CA ASN A 290 -1.51 19.02 -6.95
C ASN A 290 -2.48 19.79 -7.87
N GLY A 291 -3.69 20.09 -7.37
CA GLY A 291 -4.70 20.85 -8.12
C GLY A 291 -4.26 22.26 -8.55
N SER A 292 -3.29 22.86 -7.85
CA SER A 292 -2.70 24.16 -8.19
C SER A 292 -1.53 24.08 -9.18
N GLY A 293 -1.15 22.88 -9.64
CA GLY A 293 -0.05 22.66 -10.59
C GLY A 293 1.34 22.64 -9.96
N GLU A 294 1.45 22.65 -8.63
CA GLU A 294 2.71 22.48 -7.91
C GLU A 294 3.03 20.99 -7.69
N THR A 295 4.31 20.67 -7.73
CA THR A 295 4.81 19.32 -7.47
C THR A 295 4.88 19.04 -5.97
N VAL A 296 4.09 18.08 -5.50
CA VAL A 296 4.16 17.53 -4.14
C VAL A 296 5.00 16.26 -4.13
N ARG A 297 6.06 16.28 -3.32
CA ARG A 297 6.95 15.13 -3.10
C ARG A 297 6.75 14.52 -1.71
N ARG A 298 6.76 13.19 -1.64
CA ARG A 298 6.75 12.42 -0.39
C ARG A 298 7.79 11.31 -0.45
N ASP A 299 8.80 11.39 0.42
CA ASP A 299 9.82 10.36 0.53
C ASP A 299 9.30 9.16 1.34
N PHE A 300 9.79 7.96 1.02
CA PHE A 300 9.49 6.74 1.75
C PHE A 300 10.75 5.89 1.96
N GLN A 301 10.74 5.14 3.06
CA GLN A 301 11.80 4.22 3.44
C GLN A 301 11.20 2.96 4.05
N GLN A 302 11.57 1.80 3.51
CA GLN A 302 11.14 0.49 4.02
C GLN A 302 12.34 -0.46 4.13
N LYS A 303 12.54 -1.06 5.29
CA LYS A 303 13.57 -2.10 5.49
C LYS A 303 13.02 -3.47 5.06
N TYR A 304 13.87 -4.28 4.43
CA TYR A 304 13.57 -5.68 4.10
C TYR A 304 14.83 -6.53 4.23
N THR A 305 14.67 -7.79 4.63
CA THR A 305 15.79 -8.73 4.81
C THR A 305 15.68 -9.86 3.81
N VAL A 306 16.78 -10.18 3.14
CA VAL A 306 16.87 -11.30 2.22
C VAL A 306 17.62 -12.43 2.91
N VAL A 307 16.98 -13.58 3.03
CA VAL A 307 17.57 -14.80 3.60
C VAL A 307 17.97 -15.77 2.49
N ALA A 308 19.05 -16.51 2.70
CA ALA A 308 19.42 -17.60 1.78
C ALA A 308 18.35 -18.71 1.87
N PRO A 309 17.99 -19.35 0.74
CA PRO A 309 17.12 -20.52 0.78
C PRO A 309 17.83 -21.65 1.54
N SER A 310 17.23 -22.10 2.64
CA SER A 310 17.73 -23.22 3.44
C SER A 310 16.65 -24.30 3.55
N ALA A 311 16.98 -25.52 3.17
CA ALA A 311 16.15 -26.70 3.42
C ALA A 311 17.00 -27.73 4.17
N THR A 312 16.50 -28.20 5.31
CA THR A 312 17.15 -29.26 6.08
C THR A 312 16.58 -30.60 5.64
N VAL A 313 17.37 -31.39 4.92
CA VAL A 313 17.04 -32.78 4.61
C VAL A 313 17.96 -33.65 5.44
N SER A 314 17.40 -34.31 6.45
CA SER A 314 18.11 -35.26 7.31
C SER A 314 17.41 -36.61 7.28
N ALA A 315 18.19 -37.68 7.22
CA ALA A 315 17.65 -39.02 7.42
C ALA A 315 17.50 -39.30 8.92
N ASP A 316 16.34 -39.77 9.36
CA ASP A 316 16.01 -39.96 10.78
C ASP A 316 16.95 -40.95 11.51
N ILE A 317 17.54 -41.90 10.77
CA ILE A 317 18.46 -42.92 11.30
C ILE A 317 19.89 -42.35 11.50
N MET A 318 20.19 -41.16 10.95
CA MET A 318 21.53 -40.55 10.98
C MET A 318 21.76 -39.64 12.18
N ASN A 319 20.92 -39.70 13.23
CA ASN A 319 21.12 -38.95 14.48
C ASN A 319 22.21 -39.57 15.39
N VAL A 320 23.37 -39.90 14.81
CA VAL A 320 24.51 -40.54 15.48
C VAL A 320 25.73 -39.64 15.38
N LEU A 321 26.43 -39.46 16.51
CA LEU A 321 27.74 -38.81 16.56
C LEU A 321 28.78 -39.81 17.10
N TYR A 322 29.99 -39.77 16.55
CA TYR A 322 31.09 -40.63 16.99
C TYR A 322 31.95 -39.94 18.06
N ALA A 323 32.15 -40.62 19.19
CA ALA A 323 33.02 -40.13 20.25
C ALA A 323 34.49 -40.08 19.80
N GLY A 324 35.21 -39.03 20.22
CA GLY A 324 36.63 -38.86 19.91
C GLY A 324 36.94 -38.51 18.44
N TYR A 325 35.90 -38.28 17.62
CA TYR A 325 36.02 -37.89 16.22
C TYR A 325 35.37 -36.52 15.97
N ASP A 326 35.84 -35.81 14.95
CA ASP A 326 35.27 -34.53 14.53
C ASP A 326 34.04 -34.78 13.64
N ASN A 327 32.85 -34.59 14.20
CA ASN A 327 31.59 -34.78 13.46
C ASN A 327 31.15 -33.44 12.87
N PRO A 328 31.31 -33.21 11.55
CA PRO A 328 30.85 -31.97 10.93
C PRO A 328 29.32 -31.94 10.85
N MET A 329 28.74 -30.79 11.16
CA MET A 329 27.30 -30.58 11.07
C MET A 329 26.97 -29.15 10.63
N SER A 330 25.80 -28.98 10.04
CA SER A 330 25.29 -27.67 9.62
C SER A 330 23.98 -27.39 10.35
N VAL A 331 23.86 -26.21 10.94
CA VAL A 331 22.65 -25.75 11.65
C VAL A 331 22.13 -24.51 10.96
N SER A 332 20.86 -24.56 10.57
CA SER A 332 20.14 -23.42 10.01
C SER A 332 18.74 -23.37 10.60
N VAL A 333 18.23 -22.15 10.79
CA VAL A 333 16.86 -21.91 11.25
C VAL A 333 16.18 -21.02 10.21
N PRO A 334 15.07 -21.45 9.60
CA PRO A 334 14.35 -20.64 8.64
C PRO A 334 13.96 -19.28 9.22
N GLY A 335 14.25 -18.21 8.48
CA GLY A 335 13.92 -16.83 8.89
C GLY A 335 14.88 -16.19 9.89
N VAL A 336 15.94 -16.89 10.33
CA VAL A 336 16.97 -16.33 11.22
C VAL A 336 18.32 -16.33 10.52
N ALA A 337 19.00 -15.18 10.50
CA ALA A 337 20.35 -15.08 9.95
C ALA A 337 21.33 -15.95 10.76
N THR A 338 22.30 -16.60 10.09
CA THR A 338 23.31 -17.47 10.72
C THR A 338 24.13 -16.73 11.79
N SER A 339 24.29 -15.41 11.66
CA SER A 339 24.96 -14.55 12.64
C SER A 339 24.19 -14.37 13.96
N LYS A 340 22.87 -14.59 13.96
CA LYS A 340 22.01 -14.48 15.15
C LYS A 340 21.76 -15.83 15.83
N LEU A 341 22.35 -16.91 15.32
CA LEU A 341 22.23 -18.24 15.90
C LEU A 341 23.24 -18.47 17.02
N ARG A 342 22.74 -18.96 18.15
CA ARG A 342 23.53 -19.46 19.28
C ARG A 342 23.27 -20.94 19.43
N VAL A 343 24.25 -21.75 19.07
CA VAL A 343 24.16 -23.21 19.18
C VAL A 343 25.07 -23.68 20.30
N SER A 344 24.54 -24.52 21.18
CA SER A 344 25.29 -25.15 22.27
C SER A 344 25.07 -26.65 22.28
N MET A 345 26.00 -27.38 22.88
CA MET A 345 25.96 -28.83 22.99
C MET A 345 26.17 -29.25 24.45
N ALA A 346 25.33 -30.17 24.93
CA ALA A 346 25.55 -30.93 26.15
C ALA A 346 26.10 -32.32 25.80
N GLY A 347 27.05 -32.84 26.58
CA GLY A 347 27.66 -34.16 26.33
C GLY A 347 28.89 -34.14 25.41
N GLY A 348 29.48 -32.96 25.16
CA GLY A 348 30.68 -32.81 24.34
C GLY A 348 31.11 -31.35 24.18
N ASN A 349 32.00 -31.12 23.21
CA ASN A 349 32.39 -29.78 22.78
C ASN A 349 31.84 -29.49 21.37
N LEU A 350 31.43 -28.25 21.13
CA LEU A 350 30.94 -27.78 19.84
C LEU A 350 31.81 -26.62 19.35
N ILE A 351 32.51 -26.82 18.24
CA ILE A 351 33.45 -25.85 17.69
C ILE A 351 32.78 -25.17 16.48
N PRO A 352 32.54 -23.84 16.51
CA PRO A 352 32.02 -23.12 15.36
C PRO A 352 33.09 -23.00 14.27
N LYS A 353 32.73 -23.30 13.02
CA LYS A 353 33.57 -23.11 11.83
C LYS A 353 33.16 -21.92 10.96
N GLY A 354 32.07 -21.25 11.32
CA GLY A 354 31.50 -20.13 10.57
C GLY A 354 30.38 -20.57 9.62
N ASP A 355 29.56 -19.62 9.19
CA ASP A 355 28.47 -19.82 8.21
C ASP A 355 27.49 -20.96 8.56
N GLY A 356 27.10 -21.05 9.84
CA GLY A 356 26.20 -22.10 10.32
C GLY A 356 26.81 -23.51 10.37
N LYS A 357 28.12 -23.66 10.14
CA LYS A 357 28.84 -24.94 10.26
C LYS A 357 29.49 -25.10 11.63
N TYR A 358 29.39 -26.31 12.17
CA TYR A 358 29.91 -26.68 13.47
C TYR A 358 30.61 -28.04 13.41
N ILE A 359 31.55 -28.27 14.32
CA ILE A 359 32.14 -29.59 14.56
C ILE A 359 31.74 -30.01 15.97
N ALA A 360 30.98 -31.10 16.06
CA ALA A 360 30.58 -31.71 17.33
C ALA A 360 31.58 -32.80 17.71
N ARG A 361 32.13 -32.71 18.93
CA ARG A 361 33.02 -33.72 19.51
C ARG A 361 32.44 -34.25 20.82
N PRO A 362 31.66 -35.34 20.78
CA PRO A 362 31.10 -35.94 21.98
C PRO A 362 32.16 -36.73 22.77
N THR A 363 31.97 -36.82 24.08
CA THR A 363 32.95 -37.45 24.99
C THR A 363 32.49 -38.80 25.53
N LYS A 364 31.20 -38.96 25.83
CA LYS A 364 30.66 -40.17 26.51
C LYS A 364 30.02 -41.14 25.52
N VAL A 365 30.70 -42.24 25.23
CA VAL A 365 30.17 -43.35 24.43
C VAL A 365 28.94 -43.97 25.10
N GLY A 366 27.88 -44.24 24.33
CA GLY A 366 26.63 -44.84 24.82
C GLY A 366 25.68 -43.87 25.50
N GLY A 367 26.05 -42.59 25.64
CA GLY A 367 25.18 -41.51 26.09
C GLY A 367 24.49 -40.78 24.94
N GLU A 368 23.81 -39.69 25.29
CA GLU A 368 23.21 -38.75 24.34
C GLU A 368 23.95 -37.41 24.38
N ALA A 369 24.14 -36.83 23.20
CA ALA A 369 24.60 -35.48 23.01
C ALA A 369 23.43 -34.62 22.55
N VAL A 370 23.06 -33.63 23.37
CA VAL A 370 21.90 -32.77 23.07
C VAL A 370 22.39 -31.45 22.53
N ILE A 371 21.94 -31.10 21.32
CA ILE A 371 22.25 -29.84 20.66
C ILE A 371 21.07 -28.91 20.84
N THR A 372 21.30 -27.81 21.54
CA THR A 372 20.30 -26.77 21.77
C THR A 372 20.56 -25.63 20.79
N VAL A 373 19.57 -25.35 19.96
CA VAL A 373 19.63 -24.23 19.01
C VAL A 373 18.81 -23.10 19.59
N ALA A 374 19.42 -21.92 19.74
CA ALA A 374 18.75 -20.70 20.15
C ALA A 374 18.99 -19.59 19.12
N ALA A 375 18.04 -18.69 18.99
CA ALA A 375 18.15 -17.51 18.14
C ALA A 375 18.02 -16.24 18.99
N ASP A 376 18.81 -15.23 18.65
CA ASP A 376 18.67 -13.89 19.21
C ASP A 376 17.58 -13.14 18.43
N ASN A 377 16.45 -12.91 19.09
CA ASN A 377 15.32 -12.19 18.53
C ASN A 377 15.08 -10.91 19.34
N GLU A 378 15.45 -9.77 18.74
CA GLU A 378 15.31 -8.44 19.34
C GLU A 378 15.91 -8.32 20.77
N GLY A 379 17.06 -8.96 21.01
CA GLY A 379 17.78 -8.89 22.30
C GLY A 379 17.30 -9.90 23.34
N ARG A 380 16.31 -10.75 23.01
CA ARG A 380 15.93 -11.92 23.82
C ARG A 380 16.37 -13.20 23.11
N VAL A 381 17.13 -14.02 23.81
CA VAL A 381 17.52 -15.35 23.34
C VAL A 381 16.32 -16.29 23.50
N GLN A 382 15.79 -16.80 22.39
CA GLN A 382 14.71 -17.78 22.38
C GLN A 382 15.24 -19.14 21.95
N GLU A 383 14.89 -20.20 22.69
CA GLU A 383 15.21 -21.58 22.31
C GLU A 383 14.35 -21.99 21.10
N MET A 384 15.00 -22.42 20.02
CA MET A 384 14.37 -22.86 18.77
C MET A 384 14.12 -24.37 18.77
N GLY A 385 14.86 -25.13 19.59
CA GLY A 385 14.66 -26.57 19.76
C GLY A 385 15.87 -27.28 20.33
N LYS A 386 15.64 -28.53 20.75
CA LYS A 386 16.65 -29.46 21.25
C LYS A 386 16.67 -30.71 20.39
N PHE A 387 17.85 -31.08 19.91
CA PHE A 387 18.07 -32.24 19.07
C PHE A 387 19.00 -33.22 19.78
N ALA A 388 18.49 -34.40 20.12
CA ALA A 388 19.28 -35.44 20.78
C ALA A 388 19.94 -36.35 19.74
N PHE A 389 21.27 -36.47 19.84
CA PHE A 389 22.08 -37.37 19.04
C PHE A 389 22.62 -38.51 19.91
N ARG A 390 22.58 -39.73 19.39
CA ARG A 390 23.14 -40.91 20.06
C ARG A 390 24.65 -40.94 19.87
N VAL A 391 25.41 -41.07 20.95
CA VAL A 391 26.86 -41.13 20.89
C VAL A 391 27.32 -42.59 20.76
N ARG A 392 27.94 -42.94 19.64
CA ARG A 392 28.49 -44.29 19.40
C ARG A 392 30.02 -44.26 19.37
N LYS A 393 30.64 -45.40 19.66
CA LYS A 393 32.06 -45.60 19.32
C LYS A 393 32.19 -45.64 17.80
N LEU A 394 33.34 -45.22 17.27
CA LEU A 394 33.67 -45.49 15.86
C LEU A 394 33.49 -47.00 15.59
N PRO A 395 33.03 -47.43 14.40
CA PRO A 395 33.04 -48.84 14.02
C PRO A 395 34.43 -49.46 14.19
N ASP A 396 34.50 -50.76 14.39
CA ASP A 396 35.80 -51.44 14.49
C ASP A 396 36.44 -51.48 13.09
N PRO A 397 37.73 -51.13 12.95
CA PRO A 397 38.37 -51.05 11.64
C PRO A 397 38.62 -52.45 11.06
N THR A 398 38.81 -52.51 9.75
CA THR A 398 39.31 -53.70 9.07
C THR A 398 40.82 -53.61 8.87
N ALA A 399 41.53 -54.70 9.17
CA ALA A 399 42.94 -54.79 8.85
C ALA A 399 43.15 -55.00 7.35
N PHE A 400 44.22 -54.43 6.81
CA PHE A 400 44.62 -54.65 5.43
C PHE A 400 46.15 -54.64 5.28
N ILE A 401 46.66 -55.28 4.24
CA ILE A 401 48.04 -55.12 3.80
C ILE A 401 48.02 -54.14 2.62
N ALA A 402 48.73 -53.01 2.76
CA ALA A 402 48.88 -52.04 1.69
C ALA A 402 49.88 -52.55 0.66
N PHE A 403 49.48 -52.66 -0.61
CA PHE A 403 50.38 -53.03 -1.69
C PHE A 403 50.09 -52.24 -2.95
N LYS A 404 51.10 -52.08 -3.82
CA LYS A 404 50.90 -51.47 -5.13
C LYS A 404 50.41 -52.51 -6.12
N ASP A 405 49.29 -52.22 -6.76
CA ASP A 405 48.77 -53.07 -7.84
C ASP A 405 49.62 -52.96 -9.13
N ALA A 406 49.27 -53.72 -10.16
CA ALA A 406 49.99 -53.72 -11.45
C ALA A 406 49.94 -52.36 -12.19
N SER A 407 49.01 -51.48 -11.81
CA SER A 407 48.89 -50.08 -12.29
C SER A 407 49.63 -49.07 -11.42
N GLY A 408 50.27 -49.50 -10.33
CA GLY A 408 51.01 -48.64 -9.40
C GLY A 408 50.14 -47.90 -8.38
N ALA A 409 48.84 -48.20 -8.28
CA ALA A 409 47.93 -47.62 -7.30
C ALA A 409 47.99 -48.38 -5.96
N ASP A 410 47.77 -47.67 -4.85
CA ASP A 410 47.73 -48.26 -3.52
C ASP A 410 46.43 -49.05 -3.34
N SER A 411 46.55 -50.36 -3.09
CA SER A 411 45.45 -51.30 -2.92
C SER A 411 45.50 -51.94 -1.52
N HIS A 412 44.32 -52.22 -0.97
CA HIS A 412 44.13 -52.79 0.36
C HIS A 412 43.79 -54.27 0.27
N PHE A 413 44.75 -55.16 0.58
CA PHE A 413 44.49 -56.59 0.65
C PHE A 413 43.82 -56.95 1.98
N ARG A 414 42.62 -57.57 1.93
CA ARG A 414 41.81 -57.92 3.12
C ARG A 414 41.65 -59.43 3.35
N GLY A 415 42.36 -60.26 2.57
CA GLY A 415 42.35 -61.73 2.68
C GLY A 415 42.29 -62.44 1.33
N GLY A 416 42.77 -63.69 1.27
CA GLY A 416 42.78 -64.53 0.07
C GLY A 416 44.17 -64.76 -0.53
N ALA A 417 44.27 -64.84 -1.86
CA ALA A 417 45.54 -65.14 -2.53
C ALA A 417 46.38 -63.88 -2.80
N LEU A 418 47.63 -63.88 -2.34
CA LEU A 418 48.60 -62.81 -2.56
C LEU A 418 49.88 -63.39 -3.16
N SER A 419 50.45 -62.72 -4.17
CA SER A 419 51.70 -63.18 -4.78
C SER A 419 52.85 -63.07 -3.78
N LYS A 420 53.78 -64.03 -3.82
CA LYS A 420 54.95 -64.01 -2.94
C LYS A 420 55.80 -62.75 -3.12
N GLN A 421 55.90 -62.23 -4.34
CA GLN A 421 56.63 -61.00 -4.63
C GLN A 421 56.00 -59.78 -3.95
N VAL A 422 54.67 -59.64 -4.02
CA VAL A 422 53.95 -58.54 -3.37
C VAL A 422 54.05 -58.66 -1.86
N LEU A 423 53.85 -59.86 -1.29
CA LEU A 423 53.99 -60.09 0.14
C LEU A 423 55.38 -59.67 0.65
N MET A 424 56.45 -60.00 -0.09
CA MET A 424 57.80 -59.62 0.31
C MET A 424 58.13 -58.13 0.15
N GLY A 425 57.37 -57.39 -0.66
CA GLY A 425 57.47 -55.95 -0.81
C GLY A 425 56.69 -55.14 0.22
N THR A 426 55.85 -55.81 1.04
CA THR A 426 55.03 -55.14 2.06
C THR A 426 55.81 -54.97 3.36
N GLN A 427 55.72 -53.78 3.96
CA GLN A 427 56.45 -53.46 5.20
C GLN A 427 55.70 -53.94 6.45
N GLY A 428 54.36 -53.89 6.40
CA GLY A 428 53.52 -54.10 7.57
C GLY A 428 52.03 -54.15 7.25
N ILE A 429 51.24 -53.95 8.30
CA ILE A 429 49.78 -54.04 8.31
C ILE A 429 49.19 -52.67 8.63
N GLY A 430 48.19 -52.27 7.84
CA GLY A 430 47.34 -51.12 8.12
C GLY A 430 46.01 -51.55 8.74
N ALA A 431 45.35 -50.62 9.42
CA ALA A 431 43.96 -50.79 9.85
C ALA A 431 43.19 -49.51 9.48
N ALA A 432 42.04 -49.67 8.83
CA ALA A 432 41.16 -48.56 8.53
C ALA A 432 39.71 -49.00 8.50
N ILE A 433 38.82 -48.06 8.79
CA ILE A 433 37.42 -48.16 8.38
C ILE A 433 37.40 -47.69 6.92
N ASP A 434 37.02 -48.59 6.02
CA ASP A 434 36.98 -48.34 4.57
C ASP A 434 35.67 -48.93 4.01
N ASP A 435 34.60 -48.18 4.28
CA ASP A 435 33.21 -48.47 3.89
C ASP A 435 32.69 -47.47 2.84
N GLY A 436 33.61 -46.86 2.07
CA GLY A 436 33.32 -45.88 1.02
C GLY A 436 32.84 -44.50 1.50
N LEU A 437 32.23 -44.40 2.69
CA LEU A 437 31.75 -43.15 3.32
C LEU A 437 32.71 -42.59 4.37
N LEU A 438 33.44 -43.45 5.06
CA LEU A 438 34.42 -43.10 6.08
C LEU A 438 35.74 -43.75 5.67
N ASN A 439 36.80 -42.95 5.55
CA ASN A 439 38.17 -43.41 5.40
C ASN A 439 38.98 -42.91 6.60
N ILE A 440 38.93 -43.68 7.68
CA ILE A 440 39.57 -43.32 8.95
C ILE A 440 40.70 -44.29 9.20
N ALA A 441 41.93 -43.79 9.21
CA ALA A 441 43.12 -44.58 9.51
C ALA A 441 43.26 -44.85 11.01
N PHE A 442 43.59 -46.09 11.35
CA PHE A 442 43.91 -46.55 12.69
C PHE A 442 45.38 -46.92 12.75
N ARG A 443 46.02 -46.63 13.88
CA ARG A 443 47.43 -46.97 14.10
C ARG A 443 47.53 -48.39 14.67
N VAL A 444 48.18 -49.30 13.94
CA VAL A 444 48.44 -50.66 14.43
C VAL A 444 49.56 -50.64 15.48
N GLN A 445 49.28 -51.21 16.65
CA GLN A 445 50.20 -51.30 17.80
C GLN A 445 50.93 -52.65 17.85
N GLY A 446 50.33 -53.69 17.30
CA GLY A 446 50.94 -55.02 17.23
C GLY A 446 49.98 -56.05 16.65
N PHE A 447 50.53 -57.16 16.18
CA PHE A 447 49.78 -58.28 15.62
C PHE A 447 50.58 -59.57 15.76
N GLU A 448 49.94 -60.70 15.51
CA GLU A 448 50.56 -62.01 15.49
C GLU A 448 50.41 -62.65 14.12
N THR A 449 51.46 -63.30 13.64
CA THR A 449 51.40 -64.14 12.44
C THR A 449 51.50 -65.59 12.86
N VAL A 450 50.53 -66.41 12.49
CA VAL A 450 50.48 -67.83 12.80
C VAL A 450 50.82 -68.63 11.55
N PHE A 451 51.95 -69.33 11.60
CA PHE A 451 52.36 -70.29 10.57
C PHE A 451 52.13 -71.71 11.06
N TYR A 452 52.07 -72.67 10.14
CA TYR A 452 51.99 -74.09 10.47
C TYR A 452 53.30 -74.79 10.09
N ASP A 453 53.86 -75.54 11.04
CA ASP A 453 55.03 -76.37 10.78
C ASP A 453 54.67 -77.64 9.99
N ALA A 454 55.67 -78.46 9.66
CA ALA A 454 55.46 -79.72 8.93
C ALA A 454 54.65 -80.76 9.74
N MET A 455 54.54 -80.60 11.05
CA MET A 455 53.76 -81.46 11.95
C MET A 455 52.34 -80.94 12.19
N GLY A 456 51.99 -79.78 11.64
CA GLY A 456 50.67 -79.16 11.77
C GLY A 456 50.50 -78.29 13.04
N ASN A 457 51.57 -78.01 13.79
CA ASN A 457 51.49 -77.14 14.96
C ASN A 457 51.44 -75.67 14.52
N ALA A 458 50.58 -74.90 15.18
CA ALA A 458 50.50 -73.46 15.01
C ALA A 458 51.66 -72.77 15.76
N VAL A 459 52.51 -72.05 15.02
CA VAL A 459 53.65 -71.31 15.56
C VAL A 459 53.36 -69.81 15.45
N PRO A 460 52.94 -69.14 16.55
CA PRO A 460 52.67 -67.71 16.54
C PRO A 460 53.96 -66.89 16.69
N TYR A 461 54.13 -65.88 15.84
CA TYR A 461 55.19 -64.88 15.95
C TYR A 461 54.57 -63.51 16.19
N LYS A 462 54.98 -62.85 17.28
CA LYS A 462 54.50 -61.52 17.68
C LYS A 462 55.27 -60.42 16.96
N SER A 463 54.56 -59.39 16.49
CA SER A 463 55.12 -58.12 16.06
C SER A 463 54.97 -57.05 17.16
N GLN A 464 55.95 -56.15 17.24
CA GLN A 464 55.88 -54.91 18.01
C GLN A 464 55.73 -53.74 17.03
N GLY A 465 54.52 -53.19 16.91
CA GLY A 465 54.19 -52.15 15.94
C GLY A 465 53.44 -52.66 14.71
N ALA A 466 53.43 -51.84 13.66
CA ALA A 466 52.71 -52.11 12.41
C ALA A 466 53.49 -52.98 11.43
N ASP A 467 54.80 -53.13 11.61
CA ASP A 467 55.70 -53.76 10.63
C ASP A 467 55.93 -55.26 10.89
N PHE A 468 56.27 -56.01 9.84
CA PHE A 468 56.69 -57.40 9.97
C PHE A 468 58.12 -57.50 10.51
N THR A 469 58.33 -58.36 11.50
CA THR A 469 59.66 -58.64 12.05
C THR A 469 60.49 -59.51 11.10
N ASP A 470 61.82 -59.51 11.24
CA ASP A 470 62.70 -60.32 10.38
C ASP A 470 62.42 -61.82 10.48
N GLN A 471 62.02 -62.31 11.65
CA GLN A 471 61.59 -63.70 11.84
C GLN A 471 60.32 -64.02 11.05
N GLN A 472 59.32 -63.12 11.10
CA GLN A 472 58.08 -63.27 10.33
C GLN A 472 58.37 -63.26 8.82
N ARG A 473 59.21 -62.32 8.35
CA ARG A 473 59.65 -62.26 6.95
C ARG A 473 60.42 -63.51 6.53
N GLY A 474 61.27 -64.05 7.41
CA GLY A 474 61.98 -65.31 7.20
C GLY A 474 61.02 -66.48 6.95
N GLN A 475 59.96 -66.60 7.75
CA GLN A 475 58.92 -67.60 7.54
C GLN A 475 58.09 -67.35 6.27
N MET A 476 57.75 -66.10 5.96
CA MET A 476 57.08 -65.76 4.70
C MET A 476 57.92 -66.16 3.47
N ARG A 477 59.25 -66.06 3.56
CA ARG A 477 60.17 -66.52 2.51
C ARG A 477 60.22 -68.04 2.39
N SER A 478 60.11 -68.79 3.48
CA SER A 478 60.15 -70.26 3.46
C SER A 478 58.82 -70.88 2.98
N LEU A 479 57.70 -70.15 3.06
CA LEU A 479 56.39 -70.64 2.62
C LEU A 479 56.38 -70.99 1.12
N ALA A 480 55.96 -72.22 0.83
CA ALA A 480 55.71 -72.71 -0.53
C ALA A 480 54.38 -72.18 -1.08
N ARG A 481 54.23 -72.29 -2.40
CA ARG A 481 52.99 -71.93 -3.10
C ARG A 481 51.79 -72.70 -2.54
N ASN A 482 50.64 -72.02 -2.45
CA ASN A 482 49.37 -72.46 -1.87
C ASN A 482 49.38 -72.74 -0.36
N LYS A 483 50.48 -72.46 0.35
CA LYS A 483 50.48 -72.47 1.82
C LYS A 483 49.85 -71.19 2.35
N ARG A 484 49.28 -71.29 3.55
CA ARG A 484 48.53 -70.23 4.20
C ARG A 484 49.16 -69.87 5.53
N PHE A 485 49.06 -68.61 5.89
CA PHE A 485 49.30 -68.15 7.25
C PHE A 485 48.19 -67.18 7.64
N TYR A 486 47.99 -67.02 8.95
CA TYR A 486 46.97 -66.14 9.49
C TYR A 486 47.62 -64.97 10.19
N ILE A 487 47.03 -63.80 10.04
CA ILE A 487 47.34 -62.65 10.87
C ILE A 487 46.21 -62.49 11.87
N THR A 488 46.55 -62.62 13.15
CA THR A 488 45.60 -62.66 14.27
C THR A 488 45.99 -61.66 15.34
N ASN A 489 45.09 -61.41 16.30
CA ASN A 489 45.34 -60.56 17.47
C ASN A 489 45.87 -59.16 17.09
N ILE A 490 45.32 -58.58 16.02
CA ILE A 490 45.71 -57.25 15.54
C ILE A 490 45.16 -56.22 16.53
N ARG A 491 46.04 -55.44 17.14
CA ARG A 491 45.70 -54.35 18.06
C ARG A 491 45.91 -53.04 17.36
N ALA A 492 44.87 -52.20 17.32
CA ALA A 492 44.91 -50.90 16.66
C ALA A 492 44.27 -49.82 17.53
N THR A 493 44.83 -48.60 17.47
CA THR A 493 44.31 -47.42 18.16
C THR A 493 43.71 -46.46 17.14
N GLY A 494 42.45 -46.06 17.35
CA GLY A 494 41.77 -45.08 16.50
C GLY A 494 42.09 -43.64 16.87
N PRO A 495 41.60 -42.67 16.08
CA PRO A 495 41.67 -41.25 16.43
C PRO A 495 40.93 -40.91 17.74
N ASP A 496 40.03 -41.79 18.17
CA ASP A 496 39.33 -41.74 19.44
C ASP A 496 40.22 -42.10 20.65
N GLY A 497 41.46 -42.55 20.41
CA GLY A 497 42.43 -42.89 21.45
C GLY A 497 42.19 -44.25 22.12
N VAL A 498 41.21 -45.02 21.66
CA VAL A 498 40.85 -46.32 22.24
C VAL A 498 41.59 -47.44 21.49
N GLU A 499 42.32 -48.29 22.24
CA GLU A 499 42.92 -49.52 21.69
C GLU A 499 41.85 -50.60 21.51
N ARG A 500 41.88 -51.27 20.36
CA ARG A 500 40.92 -52.29 19.97
C ARG A 500 41.63 -53.50 19.40
N THR A 501 41.23 -54.68 19.83
CA THR A 501 41.65 -55.95 19.24
C THR A 501 40.67 -56.35 18.16
N LEU A 502 41.14 -56.48 16.92
CA LEU A 502 40.33 -56.88 15.78
C LEU A 502 40.09 -58.39 15.83
N SER A 503 38.82 -58.80 15.78
CA SER A 503 38.42 -60.20 15.89
C SER A 503 38.61 -61.01 14.60
N GLY A 504 38.80 -60.35 13.46
CA GLY A 504 39.01 -61.00 12.17
C GLY A 504 40.45 -61.48 11.99
N ALA A 505 40.62 -62.78 11.74
CA ALA A 505 41.89 -63.33 11.26
C ALA A 505 42.02 -63.07 9.75
N MET A 506 43.08 -62.39 9.32
CA MET A 506 43.35 -62.22 7.90
C MET A 506 44.07 -63.46 7.37
N GLU A 507 43.43 -64.19 6.47
CA GLU A 507 44.05 -65.32 5.77
C GLU A 507 44.86 -64.83 4.57
N VAL A 508 46.12 -65.23 4.51
CA VAL A 508 47.00 -64.96 3.37
C VAL A 508 47.43 -66.29 2.73
N ILE A 509 47.06 -66.50 1.47
CA ILE A 509 47.44 -67.67 0.66
C ILE A 509 48.54 -67.24 -0.30
N VAL A 510 49.73 -67.83 -0.16
CA VAL A 510 50.89 -67.49 -1.00
C VAL A 510 50.70 -68.08 -2.40
N ARG A 511 50.60 -67.23 -3.43
CA ARG A 511 50.40 -67.65 -4.83
C ARG A 511 51.69 -67.65 -5.66
#